data_AF-A0A7C3YXZ2-F1
#
_entry.id   AF-A0A7C3YXZ2-F1
#
_cell.length_a   1.000
_cell.length_b   1.000
_cell.length_c   1.000
_cell.angle_alpha   90.00
_cell.angle_beta   90.00
_cell.angle_gamma   90.00
#
_symmetry.space_group_name_H-M   'P 1'
#
loop_
_entity.id
_entity.type
_entity.pdbx_description
1 polymer ?
#
loop_
_entity_poly.entity_id
_entity_poly.type
_entity_poly.pdbx_seq_one_letter_code
_entity_poly.pdbx_strand_id
1 'polypeptide(L)'
;MVNWSIMPEGGIENKLKEGTMEYWKQYLGLFLKEEDLEMARLVRSFVEKEIMPVRHLIDDDKDHTLIRKILQGLTNLGLQRAPFPKAYGGAESSSIVTASILHEELSRGDSGICTAANVTTWAWLPAIIAGNKAVLDAFAPSFCGNELKMACFAMTEPGGAHGGGGCDIENPSLHGKKIRTIAR
;
A
#
# COMPACT_ATOMS: atom_id res chain seq x y z
N MET A 1 -6.03 18.01 -0.15
CA MET A 1 -4.69 18.41 0.33
C MET A 1 -4.41 17.63 1.60
N VAL A 2 -3.31 16.89 1.65
CA VAL A 2 -2.84 16.21 2.88
C VAL A 2 -2.58 17.28 3.93
N ASN A 3 -2.97 17.05 5.19
CA ASN A 3 -2.79 18.01 6.26
C ASN A 3 -1.36 17.90 6.81
N TRP A 4 -0.52 18.88 6.47
CA TRP A 4 0.90 18.96 6.83
C TRP A 4 1.18 19.56 8.23
N SER A 5 0.14 19.89 9.00
CA SER A 5 0.26 20.57 10.30
C SER A 5 0.63 19.68 11.50
N ILE A 6 0.98 18.41 11.27
CA ILE A 6 1.27 17.42 12.33
C ILE A 6 2.78 17.14 12.49
N MET A 7 3.66 17.97 11.93
CA MET A 7 5.11 17.82 12.14
C MET A 7 5.46 18.21 13.59
N PRO A 8 6.14 17.35 14.37
CA PRO A 8 6.71 17.77 15.65
C PRO A 8 7.78 18.84 15.39
N GLU A 9 7.68 19.98 16.07
CA GLU A 9 8.73 21.01 16.07
C GLU A 9 9.99 20.44 16.72
N GLY A 10 10.99 20.16 15.90
CA GLY A 10 12.25 19.57 16.33
C GLY A 10 12.97 18.99 15.13
N GLY A 11 13.81 19.80 14.48
CA GLY A 11 14.62 19.41 13.34
C GLY A 11 15.43 18.15 13.66
N ILE A 12 15.18 17.09 12.90
CA ILE A 12 15.94 15.85 12.97
C ILE A 12 17.10 16.00 12.00
N GLU A 13 18.31 16.19 12.53
CA GLU A 13 19.54 15.96 11.79
C GLU A 13 19.54 14.52 11.28
N ASN A 14 19.15 14.38 10.02
CA ASN A 14 18.90 13.11 9.37
C ASN A 14 20.25 12.61 8.84
N LYS A 15 20.95 11.76 9.60
CA LYS A 15 22.07 10.97 9.05
C LYS A 15 21.49 9.89 8.13
N LEU A 16 21.00 10.33 6.98
CA LEU A 16 20.66 9.48 5.86
C LEU A 16 21.94 8.77 5.42
N LYS A 17 21.86 7.49 5.07
CA LYS A 17 22.83 6.94 4.13
C LYS A 17 22.49 7.57 2.78
N GLU A 18 23.17 8.66 2.44
CA GLU A 18 22.97 9.50 1.24
C GLU A 18 22.81 8.69 -0.06
N GLY A 19 23.40 7.49 -0.13
CA GLY A 19 23.47 6.67 -1.34
C GLY A 19 22.16 6.22 -1.98
N THR A 20 21.06 5.92 -1.26
CA THR A 20 19.82 5.43 -1.92
C THR A 20 19.11 6.55 -2.68
N MET A 21 18.98 7.72 -2.05
CA MET A 21 18.33 8.87 -2.68
C MET A 21 19.19 9.45 -3.79
N GLU A 22 20.51 9.41 -3.63
CA GLU A 22 21.46 9.77 -4.68
C GLU A 22 21.40 8.81 -5.86
N TYR A 23 21.31 7.50 -5.60
CA TYR A 23 21.08 6.47 -6.64
C TYR A 23 19.79 6.75 -7.42
N TRP A 24 18.67 6.99 -6.75
CA TRP A 24 17.42 7.33 -7.43
C TRP A 24 17.52 8.64 -8.22
N LYS A 25 18.14 9.69 -7.67
CA LYS A 25 18.36 10.93 -8.42
C LYS A 25 19.23 10.71 -9.66
N GLN A 26 20.26 9.88 -9.54
CA GLN A 26 21.21 9.58 -10.61
C GLN A 26 20.59 8.72 -11.73
N TYR A 27 19.81 7.69 -11.38
CA TYR A 27 19.34 6.68 -12.35
C TYR A 27 17.85 6.77 -12.67
N LEU A 28 17.03 7.31 -11.78
CA LEU A 28 15.58 7.44 -11.92
C LEU A 28 15.10 8.89 -11.96
N GLY A 29 16.00 9.88 -11.92
CA GLY A 29 15.65 11.30 -11.85
C GLY A 29 14.78 11.82 -13.01
N LEU A 30 14.78 11.14 -14.15
CA LEU A 30 13.86 11.43 -15.27
C LEU A 30 12.41 10.99 -15.03
N PHE A 31 12.22 10.01 -14.16
CA PHE A 31 10.91 9.42 -13.84
C PHE A 31 10.34 9.90 -12.50
N LEU A 32 11.18 10.55 -11.68
CA LEU A 32 10.85 10.98 -10.34
C LEU A 32 10.65 12.49 -10.28
N LYS A 33 9.60 12.89 -9.56
CA LYS A 33 9.37 14.28 -9.17
C LYS A 33 9.95 14.51 -7.78
N GLU A 34 10.18 15.77 -7.40
CA GLU A 34 10.68 16.05 -6.05
C GLU A 34 9.67 15.62 -4.98
N GLU A 35 8.36 15.72 -5.25
CA GLU A 35 7.33 15.22 -4.33
C GLU A 35 7.44 13.71 -4.09
N ASP A 36 7.87 12.93 -5.09
CA ASP A 36 8.10 11.49 -4.94
C ASP A 36 9.22 11.22 -3.93
N LEU A 37 10.31 11.99 -4.02
CA LEU A 37 11.43 11.90 -3.11
C LEU A 37 11.06 12.34 -1.69
N GLU A 38 10.23 13.36 -1.55
CA GLU A 38 9.70 13.79 -0.25
C GLU A 38 8.82 12.73 0.41
N MET A 39 7.90 12.12 -0.36
CA MET A 39 7.09 11.02 0.14
C MET A 39 7.94 9.81 0.55
N ALA A 40 8.98 9.49 -0.22
CA ALA A 40 9.90 8.42 0.14
C ALA A 40 10.70 8.73 1.41
N ARG A 41 11.13 9.98 1.62
CA ARG A 41 11.77 10.41 2.90
C ARG A 41 10.81 10.26 4.09
N LEU A 42 9.52 10.52 3.89
CA LEU A 42 8.50 10.34 4.92
C LEU A 42 8.33 8.86 5.28
N VAL A 43 8.14 7.99 4.27
CA VAL A 43 8.02 6.54 4.48
C VAL A 43 9.29 5.98 5.10
N ARG A 44 10.46 6.40 4.64
CA ARG A 44 11.76 6.07 5.24
C ARG A 44 11.79 6.38 6.73
N SER A 45 11.42 7.61 7.09
CA SER A 45 11.43 8.07 8.48
C SER A 45 10.46 7.26 9.34
N PHE A 46 9.31 6.87 8.80
CA PHE A 46 8.38 5.98 9.47
C PHE A 46 8.97 4.58 9.65
N VAL A 47 9.58 4.01 8.61
CA VAL A 47 10.24 2.70 8.66
C VAL A 47 11.32 2.67 9.75
N GLU A 48 12.21 3.66 9.79
CA GLU A 48 13.30 3.72 10.78
C GLU A 48 12.79 3.87 12.22
N LYS A 49 11.67 4.57 12.42
CA LYS A 49 11.13 4.86 13.76
C LYS A 49 10.15 3.80 14.27
N GLU A 50 9.30 3.29 13.41
CA GLU A 50 8.13 2.48 13.80
C GLU A 50 8.26 0.99 13.43
N ILE A 51 9.07 0.65 12.42
CA ILE A 51 9.21 -0.73 11.93
C ILE A 51 10.56 -1.33 12.34
N MET A 52 11.66 -0.68 11.99
CA MET A 52 13.02 -1.20 12.23
C MET A 52 13.29 -1.60 13.69
N PRO A 53 12.85 -0.84 14.72
CA PRO A 53 13.09 -1.22 16.12
C PRO A 53 12.38 -2.50 16.55
N VAL A 54 11.26 -2.83 15.91
CA VAL A 54 10.36 -3.93 16.30
C VAL A 54 10.32 -5.06 15.27
N ARG A 55 11.05 -4.95 14.16
CA ARG A 55 10.98 -5.89 13.03
C ARG A 55 11.16 -7.36 13.41
N HIS A 56 12.01 -7.62 14.40
CA HIS A 56 12.32 -8.97 14.88
C HIS A 56 11.18 -9.62 15.68
N LEU A 57 10.13 -8.86 16.00
CA LEU A 57 8.93 -9.31 16.71
C LEU A 57 7.74 -9.51 15.77
N ILE A 58 7.82 -9.09 14.51
CA ILE A 58 6.69 -9.07 13.58
C ILE A 58 6.17 -10.47 13.29
N ASP A 59 7.07 -11.43 13.02
CA ASP A 59 6.70 -12.81 12.71
C ASP A 59 6.08 -13.55 13.92
N ASP A 60 6.39 -13.10 15.13
CA ASP A 60 5.87 -13.67 16.38
C ASP A 60 4.56 -12.99 16.86
N ASP A 61 4.10 -11.93 16.19
CA ASP A 61 2.87 -11.19 16.52
C ASP A 61 1.61 -11.94 16.06
N LYS A 62 1.33 -13.08 16.71
CA LYS A 62 0.20 -13.98 16.39
C LYS A 62 -1.18 -13.30 16.49
N ASP A 63 -1.32 -12.33 17.38
CA ASP A 63 -2.57 -11.59 17.56
C ASP A 63 -2.64 -10.34 16.67
N HIS A 64 -1.60 -10.08 15.88
CA HIS A 64 -1.49 -8.95 14.94
C HIS A 64 -1.67 -7.58 15.60
N THR A 65 -1.33 -7.45 16.88
CA THR A 65 -1.50 -6.18 17.62
C THR A 65 -0.44 -5.17 17.18
N LEU A 66 0.81 -5.60 17.06
CA LEU A 66 1.91 -4.79 16.56
C LEU A 66 1.70 -4.43 15.09
N ILE A 67 1.35 -5.43 14.27
CA ILE A 67 1.10 -5.26 12.83
C ILE A 67 -0.02 -4.24 12.60
N ARG A 68 -1.15 -4.35 13.31
CA ARG A 68 -2.25 -3.37 13.20
C ARG A 68 -1.83 -1.96 13.60
N LYS A 69 -1.01 -1.81 14.64
CA LYS A 69 -0.48 -0.50 15.04
C LYS A 69 0.39 0.12 13.93
N ILE A 70 1.27 -0.67 13.31
CA ILE A 70 2.10 -0.22 12.19
C ILE A 70 1.22 0.20 11.00
N LEU A 71 0.28 -0.65 10.59
CA LEU A 71 -0.62 -0.37 9.46
C LEU A 71 -1.52 0.85 9.72
N GLN A 72 -1.95 1.06 10.97
CA GLN A 72 -2.67 2.26 11.38
C GLN A 72 -1.79 3.52 11.26
N GLY A 73 -0.51 3.43 11.61
CA GLY A 73 0.47 4.50 11.37
C GLY A 73 0.60 4.86 9.89
N LEU A 74 0.71 3.86 9.01
CA LEU A 74 0.75 4.07 7.56
C LEU A 74 -0.56 4.67 7.01
N THR A 75 -1.70 4.30 7.59
CA THR A 75 -3.01 4.89 7.27
C THR A 75 -3.04 6.38 7.64
N ASN A 76 -2.53 6.73 8.83
CA ASN A 76 -2.44 8.12 9.29
C ASN A 76 -1.49 8.97 8.43
N LEU A 77 -0.42 8.37 7.87
CA LEU A 77 0.44 9.03 6.88
C LEU A 77 -0.28 9.28 5.53
N GLY A 78 -1.42 8.64 5.31
CA GLY A 78 -2.24 8.82 4.11
C GLY A 78 -1.92 7.85 2.97
N LEU A 79 -1.08 6.82 3.19
CA LEU A 79 -0.74 5.85 2.14
C LEU A 79 -1.98 5.10 1.64
N GLN A 80 -2.89 4.72 2.54
CA GLN A 80 -4.09 3.97 2.19
C GLN A 80 -5.04 4.74 1.25
N ARG A 81 -5.21 6.05 1.51
CA ARG A 81 -6.12 6.90 0.71
C ARG A 81 -5.47 7.47 -0.54
N ALA A 82 -4.14 7.37 -0.68
CA ALA A 82 -3.38 7.97 -1.77
C ALA A 82 -3.92 7.67 -3.18
N PRO A 83 -4.25 6.41 -3.54
CA PRO A 83 -4.71 6.10 -4.90
C PRO A 83 -6.15 6.52 -5.19
N PHE A 84 -6.96 6.82 -4.16
CA PHE A 84 -8.36 7.14 -4.35
C PHE A 84 -8.57 8.53 -4.97
N PRO A 85 -9.68 8.75 -5.70
CA PRO A 85 -10.04 10.05 -6.22
C PRO A 85 -10.20 11.13 -5.15
N LYS A 86 -9.88 12.38 -5.49
CA LYS A 86 -9.99 13.52 -4.54
C LYS A 86 -11.42 13.73 -4.04
N ALA A 87 -12.42 13.41 -4.87
CA ALA A 87 -13.84 13.48 -4.51
C ALA A 87 -14.20 12.64 -3.27
N TYR A 88 -13.42 11.60 -2.95
CA TYR A 88 -13.60 10.76 -1.77
C TYR A 88 -12.61 11.08 -0.65
N GLY A 89 -11.76 12.10 -0.79
CA GLY A 89 -10.72 12.46 0.17
C GLY A 89 -9.34 11.82 -0.09
N GLY A 90 -9.14 11.17 -1.24
CA GLY A 90 -7.85 10.63 -1.65
C GLY A 90 -6.91 11.67 -2.28
N ALA A 91 -5.77 11.21 -2.78
CA ALA A 91 -4.74 12.07 -3.38
C ALA A 91 -4.63 11.96 -4.91
N GLU A 92 -5.37 11.04 -5.54
CA GLU A 92 -5.23 10.71 -6.98
C GLU A 92 -3.80 10.33 -7.37
N SER A 93 -3.07 9.68 -6.46
CA SER A 93 -1.73 9.19 -6.74
C SER A 93 -1.80 7.89 -7.54
N SER A 94 -1.69 8.00 -8.86
CA SER A 94 -1.76 6.86 -9.80
C SER A 94 -0.42 6.49 -10.43
N SER A 95 0.67 7.13 -10.00
CA SER A 95 2.00 6.91 -10.57
C SER A 95 2.61 5.60 -10.05
N ILE A 96 2.88 4.67 -10.97
CA ILE A 96 3.55 3.40 -10.64
C ILE A 96 4.98 3.62 -10.14
N VAL A 97 5.66 4.65 -10.63
CA VAL A 97 7.03 4.99 -10.22
C VAL A 97 7.04 5.46 -8.77
N THR A 98 6.10 6.34 -8.42
CA THR A 98 5.87 6.80 -7.04
C THR A 98 5.57 5.62 -6.13
N ALA A 99 4.60 4.78 -6.49
CA ALA A 99 4.26 3.60 -5.68
C ALA A 99 5.47 2.67 -5.47
N SER A 100 6.26 2.44 -6.52
CA SER A 100 7.43 1.56 -6.47
C SER A 100 8.49 2.02 -5.47
N ILE A 101 8.84 3.31 -5.45
CA ILE A 101 9.85 3.81 -4.50
C ILE A 101 9.34 3.82 -3.04
N LEU A 102 8.03 4.03 -2.83
CA LEU A 102 7.43 3.94 -1.50
C LEU A 102 7.41 2.50 -1.00
N HIS A 103 7.11 1.55 -1.89
CA HIS A 103 7.16 0.13 -1.58
C HIS A 103 8.59 -0.35 -1.32
N GLU A 104 9.58 0.16 -2.05
CA GLU A 104 11.00 -0.15 -1.81
C GLU A 104 11.43 0.27 -0.41
N GLU A 105 11.08 1.50 0.00
CA GLU A 105 11.37 2.01 1.34
C GLU A 105 10.64 1.22 2.43
N LEU A 106 9.36 0.91 2.24
CA LEU A 106 8.58 0.13 3.21
C LEU A 106 9.09 -1.31 3.33
N SER A 107 9.43 -1.94 2.20
CA SER A 107 9.97 -3.31 2.13
C SER A 107 11.38 -3.42 2.75
N ARG A 108 12.15 -2.32 2.81
CA ARG A 108 13.41 -2.32 3.58
C ARG A 108 13.16 -2.59 5.06
N GLY A 109 12.04 -2.10 5.58
CA GLY A 109 11.63 -2.34 6.96
C GLY A 109 11.18 -3.78 7.15
N ASP A 110 10.12 -4.16 6.42
CA ASP A 110 9.55 -5.49 6.43
C ASP A 110 8.69 -5.73 5.17
N SER A 111 8.90 -6.86 4.49
CA SER A 111 8.17 -7.18 3.25
C SER A 111 6.72 -7.58 3.52
N GLY A 112 6.42 -8.23 4.65
CA GLY A 112 5.06 -8.62 5.04
C GLY A 112 4.17 -7.41 5.34
N ILE A 113 4.68 -6.42 6.07
CA ILE A 113 4.01 -5.14 6.30
C ILE A 113 3.76 -4.42 4.98
N CYS A 114 4.76 -4.37 4.09
CA CYS A 114 4.60 -3.75 2.78
C CYS A 114 3.49 -4.44 1.96
N THR A 115 3.48 -5.77 1.93
CA THR A 115 2.44 -6.55 1.26
C THR A 115 1.07 -6.27 1.87
N ALA A 116 0.92 -6.31 3.20
CA ALA A 116 -0.36 -6.09 3.86
C ALA A 116 -0.94 -4.69 3.58
N ALA A 117 -0.10 -3.66 3.60
CA ALA A 117 -0.50 -2.29 3.26
C ALA A 117 -0.92 -2.17 1.78
N ASN A 118 -0.11 -2.72 0.87
CA ASN A 118 -0.32 -2.56 -0.57
C ASN A 118 -1.41 -3.47 -1.15
N VAL A 119 -1.67 -4.65 -0.57
CA VAL A 119 -2.79 -5.50 -1.02
C VAL A 119 -4.13 -4.79 -0.80
N THR A 120 -4.25 -4.01 0.27
CA THR A 120 -5.46 -3.22 0.52
C THR A 120 -5.68 -2.18 -0.57
N THR A 121 -4.66 -1.43 -0.97
CA THR A 121 -4.77 -0.44 -2.06
C THR A 121 -4.97 -1.13 -3.41
N TRP A 122 -4.28 -2.24 -3.66
CA TRP A 122 -4.38 -3.02 -4.89
C TRP A 122 -5.79 -3.55 -5.15
N ALA A 123 -6.49 -4.02 -4.10
CA ALA A 123 -7.87 -4.49 -4.20
C ALA A 123 -8.85 -3.43 -4.76
N TRP A 124 -8.53 -2.14 -4.61
CA TRP A 124 -9.36 -1.04 -5.11
C TRP A 124 -8.99 -0.54 -6.50
N LEU A 125 -7.78 -0.84 -7.00
CA LEU A 125 -7.32 -0.34 -8.29
C LEU A 125 -8.28 -0.66 -9.45
N PRO A 126 -8.91 -1.87 -9.56
CA PRO A 126 -9.88 -2.12 -10.62
C PRO A 126 -11.06 -1.13 -10.61
N ALA A 127 -11.63 -0.85 -9.43
CA ALA A 127 -12.74 0.07 -9.30
C ALA A 127 -12.32 1.53 -9.56
N ILE A 128 -11.14 1.93 -9.10
CA ILE A 128 -10.58 3.27 -9.30
C ILE A 128 -10.28 3.51 -10.79
N ILE A 129 -9.58 2.58 -11.44
CA ILE A 129 -9.19 2.68 -12.86
C ILE A 129 -10.42 2.64 -13.77
N ALA A 130 -11.39 1.77 -13.48
CA ALA A 130 -12.64 1.70 -14.24
C ALA A 130 -13.59 2.88 -13.98
N GLY A 131 -13.31 3.73 -12.99
CA GLY A 131 -14.22 4.79 -12.57
C GLY A 131 -15.58 4.24 -12.10
N ASN A 132 -15.59 3.07 -11.45
CA ASN A 132 -16.82 2.39 -11.06
C ASN A 132 -17.50 3.12 -9.90
N LYS A 133 -18.36 4.09 -10.22
CA LYS A 133 -19.09 4.94 -9.28
C LYS A 133 -19.90 4.14 -8.26
N ALA A 134 -20.57 3.05 -8.67
CA ALA A 134 -21.38 2.25 -7.76
C ALA A 134 -20.54 1.62 -6.63
N VAL A 135 -19.33 1.17 -6.95
CA VAL A 135 -18.38 0.63 -5.95
C VAL A 135 -17.71 1.76 -5.17
N LEU A 136 -17.23 2.80 -5.85
CA LEU A 136 -16.49 3.87 -5.19
C LEU A 136 -17.36 4.69 -4.24
N ASP A 137 -18.58 5.05 -4.61
CA ASP A 137 -19.50 5.79 -3.73
C ASP A 137 -19.84 5.00 -2.45
N ALA A 138 -19.94 3.66 -2.56
CA ALA A 138 -20.27 2.80 -1.42
C ALA A 138 -19.09 2.58 -0.46
N PHE A 139 -17.87 2.43 -0.98
CA PHE A 139 -16.74 1.94 -0.17
C PHE A 139 -15.61 2.96 0.02
N ALA A 140 -15.29 3.79 -0.98
CA ALA A 140 -14.15 4.70 -0.92
C ALA A 140 -14.17 5.66 0.30
N PRO A 141 -15.32 6.23 0.73
CA PRO A 141 -15.35 7.08 1.92
C PRO A 141 -14.77 6.43 3.18
N SER A 142 -14.94 5.11 3.34
CA SER A 142 -14.43 4.38 4.51
C SER A 142 -12.91 4.16 4.45
N PHE A 143 -12.33 4.01 3.26
CA PHE A 143 -10.89 3.80 3.04
C PHE A 143 -10.10 5.13 2.96
N CYS A 144 -10.79 6.25 2.76
CA CYS A 144 -10.19 7.58 2.79
C CYS A 144 -10.17 8.23 4.19
N GLY A 145 -10.80 7.58 5.18
CA GLY A 145 -10.81 8.02 6.57
C GLY A 145 -9.47 7.81 7.29
N ASN A 146 -9.46 8.08 8.59
CA ASN A 146 -8.27 7.90 9.43
C ASN A 146 -8.20 6.52 10.08
N GLU A 147 -9.28 5.72 10.05
CA GLU A 147 -9.26 4.36 10.59
C GLU A 147 -8.66 3.39 9.59
N LEU A 148 -7.77 2.51 10.05
CA LEU A 148 -7.27 1.41 9.24
C LEU A 148 -8.42 0.55 8.72
N LYS A 149 -8.60 0.50 7.41
CA LYS A 149 -9.41 -0.51 6.72
C LYS A 149 -8.51 -1.52 6.02
N MET A 150 -9.01 -2.72 5.81
CA MET A 150 -8.29 -3.77 5.10
C MET A 150 -9.15 -4.26 3.94
N ALA A 151 -8.51 -4.57 2.82
CA ALA A 151 -9.13 -5.22 1.69
C ALA A 151 -8.20 -6.33 1.18
N CYS A 152 -8.75 -7.29 0.47
CA CYS A 152 -8.01 -8.40 -0.09
C CYS A 152 -8.45 -8.69 -1.52
N PHE A 153 -7.56 -9.33 -2.27
CA PHE A 153 -7.88 -9.85 -3.59
C PHE A 153 -8.10 -11.37 -3.49
N ALA A 154 -9.35 -11.81 -3.63
CA ALA A 154 -9.74 -13.21 -3.45
C ALA A 154 -9.75 -13.98 -4.79
N MET A 155 -8.55 -14.29 -5.31
CA MET A 155 -8.35 -14.98 -6.60
C MET A 155 -8.06 -16.47 -6.50
N THR A 156 -7.30 -16.88 -5.48
CA THR A 156 -6.75 -18.23 -5.43
C THR A 156 -7.81 -19.27 -5.08
N GLU A 157 -7.88 -20.37 -5.84
CA GLU A 157 -8.91 -21.42 -5.72
C GLU A 157 -8.32 -22.82 -5.38
N PRO A 158 -9.05 -23.70 -4.66
CA PRO A 158 -8.65 -25.08 -4.43
C PRO A 158 -8.82 -25.96 -5.70
N GLY A 159 -7.73 -26.33 -6.40
CA GLY A 159 -7.83 -27.33 -7.49
C GLY A 159 -6.89 -27.23 -8.71
N GLY A 160 -5.66 -26.71 -8.60
CA GLY A 160 -4.72 -26.76 -9.73
C GLY A 160 -4.04 -28.13 -9.89
N ALA A 161 -4.42 -28.96 -10.89
CA ALA A 161 -3.79 -30.27 -11.16
C ALA A 161 -2.89 -30.33 -12.43
N HIS A 162 -2.54 -29.19 -13.03
CA HIS A 162 -1.33 -29.06 -13.86
C HIS A 162 -0.25 -28.21 -13.15
N GLY A 163 -0.35 -28.01 -11.82
CA GLY A 163 0.35 -26.90 -11.15
C GLY A 163 -0.34 -25.56 -11.39
N GLY A 164 -1.67 -25.56 -11.44
CA GLY A 164 -2.51 -24.46 -11.90
C GLY A 164 -2.32 -23.16 -11.13
N GLY A 165 -1.99 -22.08 -11.85
CA GLY A 165 -1.97 -20.72 -11.32
C GLY A 165 -3.39 -20.27 -10.96
N GLY A 166 -3.64 -20.10 -9.66
CA GLY A 166 -4.97 -19.87 -9.13
C GLY A 166 -5.57 -18.52 -9.51
N CYS A 167 -6.36 -18.49 -10.59
CA CYS A 167 -7.29 -17.42 -11.03
C CYS A 167 -8.30 -17.98 -12.07
N ASP A 168 -8.82 -19.22 -11.94
CA ASP A 168 -9.76 -19.78 -12.93
C ASP A 168 -11.04 -18.90 -13.05
N ILE A 169 -11.43 -18.23 -11.96
CA ILE A 169 -12.47 -17.19 -11.91
C ILE A 169 -12.22 -16.01 -12.85
N GLU A 170 -10.95 -15.65 -13.13
CA GLU A 170 -10.59 -14.54 -14.00
C GLU A 170 -10.39 -14.97 -15.46
N ASN A 171 -10.40 -16.27 -15.76
CA ASN A 171 -10.21 -16.76 -17.12
C ASN A 171 -11.56 -16.75 -17.88
N PRO A 172 -11.80 -15.77 -18.77
CA PRO A 172 -13.08 -15.66 -19.47
C PRO A 172 -13.37 -16.89 -20.35
N SER A 173 -12.33 -17.59 -20.82
CA SER A 173 -12.44 -18.79 -21.66
C SER A 173 -13.08 -19.96 -20.91
N LEU A 174 -13.06 -19.94 -19.58
CA LEU A 174 -13.69 -20.98 -18.77
C LEU A 174 -15.18 -20.71 -18.53
N HIS A 175 -15.67 -19.51 -18.83
CA HIS A 175 -17.07 -19.11 -18.65
C HIS A 175 -17.61 -19.45 -17.24
N GLY A 176 -16.79 -19.28 -16.21
CA GLY A 176 -17.14 -19.61 -14.81
C GLY A 176 -17.34 -21.09 -14.50
N LYS A 177 -17.13 -22.01 -15.46
CA LYS A 177 -17.41 -23.46 -15.30
C LYS A 177 -16.63 -24.15 -14.18
N LYS A 178 -15.51 -23.56 -13.75
CA LYS A 178 -14.66 -24.11 -12.70
C LYS A 178 -14.86 -23.47 -11.32
N ILE A 179 -15.67 -22.42 -11.22
CA ILE A 179 -15.95 -21.76 -9.94
C ILE A 179 -16.78 -22.71 -9.09
N ARG A 180 -16.17 -23.25 -8.02
CA ARG A 180 -16.83 -24.16 -7.06
C ARG A 180 -17.17 -23.49 -5.74
N THR A 181 -16.59 -22.33 -5.48
CA THR A 181 -16.77 -21.57 -4.24
C THR A 181 -18.11 -20.85 -4.27
N ILE A 182 -18.93 -21.05 -3.24
CA ILE A 182 -20.16 -20.30 -3.00
C ILE A 182 -19.92 -19.46 -1.76
N ALA A 183 -19.93 -18.13 -1.92
CA ALA A 183 -19.95 -17.22 -0.77
C ALA A 183 -21.25 -17.47 0.02
N ARG A 184 -21.11 -17.78 1.31
CA ARG A 184 -22.22 -17.98 2.24
C ARG A 184 -22.21 -16.91 3.30
#